data_AF-A0A2Z6GG19-F1
#
_entry.id   AF-A0A2Z6GG19-F1
#
_cell.length_a   1.000
_cell.length_b   1.000
_cell.length_c   1.000
_cell.angle_alpha   90.00
_cell.angle_beta   90.00
_cell.angle_gamma   90.00
#
_symmetry.space_group_name_H-M   'P 1'
#
loop_
_entity.id
_entity.type
_entity.pdbx_description
1 polymer ?
#
loop_
_entity_poly.entity_id
_entity_poly.type
_entity_poly.pdbx_seq_one_letter_code
_entity_poly.pdbx_strand_id
1 'polypeptide(L)'
;LHGVGVSVVNALSSRVAVEVRRDGYRWTQDYKLGVPTAPLAKNEATDETGTTVTFWADSDIFETTDYSFETLSRRFQEMAFLNKNLRLALTDERADHVDEDGKPLHAEYRYEGGIVDFVKYLNSR
;
A
#
# COMPACT_ATOMS: atom_id res chain seq x y z
N LEU A 1 -16.37 12.59 -3.68
CA LEU A 1 -15.13 11.84 -3.97
C LEU A 1 -14.68 12.22 -5.37
N HIS A 2 -13.46 12.72 -5.58
CA HIS A 2 -13.06 13.39 -6.84
C HIS A 2 -12.48 12.46 -7.91
N GLY A 3 -12.32 11.15 -7.66
CA GLY A 3 -11.81 10.19 -8.65
C GLY A 3 -10.34 10.36 -9.05
N VAL A 4 -9.62 11.30 -8.44
CA VAL A 4 -8.24 11.69 -8.83
C VAL A 4 -7.12 10.98 -8.06
N GLY A 5 -7.43 10.16 -7.05
CA GLY A 5 -6.42 9.64 -6.12
C GLY A 5 -5.29 8.87 -6.81
N VAL A 6 -5.63 7.80 -7.53
CA VAL A 6 -4.64 6.95 -8.20
C VAL A 6 -4.00 7.62 -9.42
N SER A 7 -4.73 8.50 -10.11
CA SER A 7 -4.18 9.25 -11.25
C SER A 7 -3.11 10.26 -10.80
N VAL A 8 -3.28 10.88 -9.63
CA VAL A 8 -2.25 11.76 -9.05
C VAL A 8 -1.03 10.95 -8.65
N VAL A 9 -1.19 9.80 -7.99
CA VAL A 9 -0.06 8.90 -7.67
C VAL A 9 0.72 8.53 -8.93
N ASN A 10 0.02 8.17 -10.02
CA ASN A 10 0.66 7.85 -11.29
C ASN A 10 1.39 9.05 -11.92
N ALA A 11 0.81 10.25 -11.86
CA ALA A 11 1.43 11.45 -12.39
C ALA A 11 2.68 11.89 -11.61
N LEU A 12 2.77 11.57 -10.32
CA LEU A 12 3.89 11.92 -9.44
C LEU A 12 4.89 10.78 -9.23
N SER A 13 4.80 9.72 -10.05
CA SER A 13 5.67 8.56 -9.97
C SER A 13 6.51 8.41 -11.24
N SER A 14 7.79 8.07 -11.06
CA SER A 14 8.68 7.71 -12.17
C SER A 14 8.22 6.42 -12.86
N ARG A 15 7.64 5.50 -12.08
CA ARG A 15 7.04 4.25 -12.54
C ARG A 15 5.82 3.88 -11.70
N VAL A 16 4.83 3.24 -12.31
CA VAL A 16 3.77 2.50 -11.61
C VAL A 16 3.57 1.14 -12.29
N ALA A 17 3.42 0.08 -11.51
CA ALA A 17 3.00 -1.23 -11.97
C ALA A 17 1.67 -1.59 -11.31
N VAL A 18 0.67 -1.93 -12.12
CA VAL A 18 -0.65 -2.34 -11.64
C VAL A 18 -0.90 -3.78 -12.03
N GLU A 19 -1.28 -4.59 -11.05
CA GLU A 19 -1.72 -5.96 -11.24
C GLU A 19 -3.14 -6.13 -10.68
N VAL A 20 -4.04 -6.67 -11.49
CA VAL A 20 -5.44 -6.94 -11.10
C VAL A 20 -5.73 -8.42 -11.34
N ARG A 21 -6.20 -9.14 -10.32
CA ARG A 21 -6.73 -10.49 -10.48
C ARG A 21 -8.25 -10.40 -10.46
N ARG A 22 -8.89 -10.64 -11.62
CA ARG A 22 -10.34 -10.51 -11.79
C ARG A 22 -10.81 -11.28 -13.02
N ASP A 23 -12.05 -11.75 -12.97
CA ASP A 23 -12.73 -12.46 -14.07
C ASP A 23 -11.95 -13.71 -14.54
N GLY A 24 -11.32 -14.41 -13.58
CA GLY A 24 -10.58 -15.64 -13.80
C GLY A 24 -9.17 -15.46 -14.35
N TYR A 25 -8.65 -14.24 -14.45
CA TYR A 25 -7.31 -13.97 -15.02
C TYR A 25 -6.53 -12.90 -14.24
N ARG A 26 -5.20 -12.97 -14.35
CA ARG A 26 -4.29 -11.91 -13.91
C ARG A 26 -4.08 -10.90 -15.04
N TRP A 27 -4.26 -9.62 -14.76
CA TRP A 27 -4.12 -8.50 -15.68
C TRP A 27 -3.00 -7.58 -15.22
N THR A 28 -2.15 -7.11 -16.12
CA THR A 28 -1.01 -6.25 -15.76
C THR A 28 -0.88 -5.06 -16.69
N GLN A 29 -0.49 -3.92 -16.15
CA GLN A 29 -0.12 -2.73 -16.93
C GLN A 29 0.94 -1.91 -16.20
N ASP A 30 2.01 -1.56 -16.91
CA ASP A 30 3.07 -0.67 -16.44
C ASP A 30 2.85 0.76 -16.98
N TYR A 31 3.27 1.73 -16.18
CA TYR A 31 3.25 3.15 -16.50
C TYR A 31 4.62 3.75 -16.21
N LYS A 32 5.02 4.73 -17.02
CA LYS A 32 6.22 5.54 -16.82
C LYS A 32 5.83 7.01 -16.95
N LEU A 33 6.12 7.82 -15.93
CA LEU A 33 5.79 9.25 -15.89
C LEU A 33 4.32 9.52 -16.26
N GLY A 34 3.40 8.76 -15.67
CA GLY A 34 1.96 8.87 -15.92
C GLY A 34 1.43 8.17 -17.20
N VAL A 35 2.30 7.72 -18.11
CA VAL A 35 1.90 7.19 -19.43
C VAL A 35 2.00 5.67 -19.45
N PRO A 36 0.98 4.93 -19.95
CA PRO A 36 1.06 3.47 -20.07
C PRO A 36 2.16 3.07 -21.06
N THR A 37 2.97 2.08 -20.70
CA THR A 37 4.08 1.59 -21.55
C THR A 37 3.60 0.58 -22.59
N ALA A 38 2.45 -0.06 -22.35
CA ALA A 38 1.79 -1.00 -23.23
C ALA A 38 0.27 -1.04 -22.94
N PRO A 39 -0.54 -1.61 -23.86
CA PRO A 39 -1.92 -1.98 -23.56
C PRO A 39 -2.01 -2.96 -22.38
N LEU A 40 -3.18 -3.02 -21.73
CA LEU A 40 -3.44 -3.96 -20.65
C LEU A 40 -3.21 -5.41 -21.12
N ALA A 41 -2.32 -6.13 -20.43
CA ALA A 41 -1.99 -7.51 -20.75
C ALA A 41 -2.87 -8.48 -19.95
N LYS A 42 -3.42 -9.48 -20.64
CA LYS A 42 -4.10 -10.63 -20.03
C LYS A 42 -3.08 -11.76 -19.86
N ASN A 43 -2.92 -12.28 -18.64
CA ASN A 43 -1.95 -13.32 -18.31
C ASN A 43 -2.66 -14.65 -17.99
N GLU A 44 -2.06 -15.50 -17.14
CA GLU A 44 -2.63 -16.79 -16.78
C GLU A 44 -3.97 -16.70 -16.03
N ALA A 45 -4.67 -17.83 -16.02
CA ALA A 45 -5.88 -18.00 -15.25
C ALA A 45 -5.56 -18.06 -13.74
N THR A 46 -6.45 -17.51 -12.92
CA THR A 46 -6.34 -17.54 -11.45
C THR A 46 -7.73 -17.52 -10.82
N ASP A 47 -7.86 -18.22 -9.69
CA ASP A 47 -9.06 -18.20 -8.85
C ASP A 47 -8.99 -17.12 -7.77
N GLU A 48 -7.85 -16.42 -7.65
CA GLU A 48 -7.67 -15.33 -6.70
C GLU A 48 -8.29 -14.02 -7.21
N THR A 49 -8.62 -13.13 -6.28
CA THR A 49 -9.09 -11.77 -6.59
C THR A 49 -8.28 -10.74 -5.84
N GLY A 50 -8.01 -9.60 -6.45
CA GLY A 50 -7.33 -8.51 -5.76
C GLY A 50 -6.73 -7.49 -6.71
N THR A 51 -6.12 -6.46 -6.13
CA THR A 51 -5.38 -5.44 -6.86
C THR A 51 -4.11 -5.12 -6.10
N THR A 52 -3.00 -5.16 -6.82
CA THR A 52 -1.69 -4.75 -6.32
C THR A 52 -1.24 -3.55 -7.13
N VAL A 53 -0.83 -2.50 -6.43
CA VAL A 53 -0.24 -1.31 -7.05
C VAL A 53 1.13 -1.11 -6.43
N THR A 54 2.15 -1.11 -7.27
CA THR A 54 3.52 -0.79 -6.90
C THR A 54 3.89 0.51 -7.59
N PHE A 55 4.42 1.49 -6.86
CA PHE A 55 4.80 2.79 -7.42
C PHE A 55 6.15 3.23 -6.89
N TRP A 56 6.81 4.07 -7.68
CA TRP A 56 8.11 4.64 -7.36
C TRP A 56 7.97 6.15 -7.46
N ALA A 57 7.98 6.83 -6.31
CA ALA A 57 7.91 8.28 -6.24
C ALA A 57 9.02 8.91 -7.10
N ASP A 58 8.70 10.00 -7.78
CA ASP A 58 9.65 10.68 -8.66
C ASP A 58 10.59 11.60 -7.83
N SER A 59 11.89 11.32 -7.87
CA SER A 59 12.92 12.11 -7.17
C SER A 59 13.14 13.49 -7.77
N ASP A 60 12.68 13.75 -8.99
CA ASP A 60 12.71 15.09 -9.59
C ASP A 60 11.55 15.96 -9.07
N ILE A 61 10.53 15.33 -8.47
CA ILE A 61 9.34 16.00 -7.91
C ILE A 61 9.45 16.12 -6.39
N PHE A 62 9.86 15.06 -5.69
CA PHE A 62 9.92 15.02 -4.24
C PHE A 62 11.34 15.21 -3.73
N GLU A 63 11.50 16.02 -2.68
CA GLU A 63 12.80 16.23 -2.01
C GLU A 63 13.35 14.94 -1.37
N THR A 64 12.47 14.05 -0.93
CA THR A 64 12.81 12.72 -0.41
C THR A 64 11.84 11.68 -0.95
N THR A 65 12.36 10.50 -1.22
CA THR A 65 11.58 9.31 -1.60
C THR A 65 11.66 8.22 -0.53
N ASP A 66 12.20 8.54 0.64
CA ASP A 66 12.31 7.63 1.78
C ASP A 66 10.99 7.57 2.55
N TYR A 67 10.42 6.37 2.64
CA TYR A 67 9.18 6.14 3.38
C TYR A 67 9.49 5.87 4.87
N SER A 68 8.83 6.59 5.76
CA SER A 68 8.91 6.38 7.20
C SER A 68 8.00 5.24 7.64
N PHE A 69 8.57 4.15 8.16
CA PHE A 69 7.81 3.02 8.72
C PHE A 69 6.86 3.49 9.82
N GLU A 70 7.33 4.31 10.77
CA GLU A 70 6.52 4.85 11.86
C GLU A 70 5.30 5.63 11.35
N THR A 71 5.49 6.48 10.34
CA THR A 71 4.41 7.30 9.78
C THR A 71 3.33 6.44 9.13
N LEU A 72 3.74 5.45 8.32
CA LEU A 72 2.81 4.52 7.67
C LEU A 72 2.11 3.61 8.70
N SER A 73 2.88 3.06 9.63
CA SER A 73 2.43 2.21 10.73
C SER A 73 1.32 2.90 11.54
N ARG A 74 1.53 4.14 11.98
CA ARG A 74 0.53 4.94 12.68
C ARG A 74 -0.74 5.12 11.84
N ARG A 75 -0.59 5.48 10.55
CA ARG A 75 -1.73 5.69 9.66
C ARG A 75 -2.54 4.42 9.44
N PHE A 76 -1.88 3.28 9.28
CA PHE A 76 -2.53 1.99 9.07
C PHE A 76 -3.25 1.52 10.33
N GLN A 77 -2.65 1.74 11.51
CA GLN A 77 -3.29 1.46 12.78
C GLN A 77 -4.59 2.27 12.97
N GLU A 78 -4.55 3.57 12.70
CA GLU A 78 -5.75 4.42 12.71
C GLU A 78 -6.84 3.89 11.76
N MET A 79 -6.46 3.50 10.54
CA MET A 79 -7.42 2.94 9.58
C MET A 79 -8.01 1.61 10.05
N ALA A 80 -7.22 0.73 10.66
CA ALA A 80 -7.71 -0.54 11.20
C ALA A 80 -8.71 -0.33 12.34
N PHE A 81 -8.55 0.73 13.16
CA PHE A 81 -9.54 1.09 14.17
C PHE A 81 -10.85 1.60 13.55
N LEU A 82 -10.78 2.38 12.48
CA LEU A 82 -11.97 2.93 11.83
C LEU A 82 -12.75 1.88 11.02
N ASN A 83 -12.09 0.78 10.64
CA ASN A 83 -12.66 -0.29 9.80
C ASN A 83 -12.65 -1.62 10.56
N LYS A 84 -13.73 -1.92 11.28
CA LYS A 84 -13.86 -3.17 12.06
C LYS A 84 -13.53 -4.39 11.22
N ASN A 85 -12.76 -5.32 11.80
CA ASN A 85 -12.31 -6.57 11.18
C ASN A 85 -11.39 -6.43 9.95
N LEU A 86 -11.02 -5.21 9.53
CA LEU A 86 -10.02 -5.03 8.49
C LEU A 86 -8.64 -5.41 9.03
N ARG A 87 -7.98 -6.35 8.36
CA ARG A 87 -6.57 -6.67 8.59
C ARG A 87 -5.71 -5.78 7.70
N LEU A 88 -4.83 -5.00 8.31
CA LEU A 88 -3.78 -4.24 7.63
C LEU A 88 -2.42 -4.71 8.11
N ALA A 89 -1.52 -5.02 7.17
CA ALA A 89 -0.15 -5.40 7.45
C ALA A 89 0.82 -4.45 6.74
N LEU A 90 1.92 -4.13 7.40
CA LEU A 90 3.02 -3.33 6.87
C LEU A 90 4.32 -4.10 7.11
N THR A 91 5.14 -4.21 6.07
CA THR A 91 6.47 -4.83 6.13
C THR A 91 7.46 -3.88 5.47
N ASP A 92 8.59 -3.63 6.14
CA ASP A 92 9.71 -2.87 5.60
C ASP A 92 10.79 -3.82 5.09
N GLU A 93 10.90 -3.99 3.78
CA GLU A 93 11.84 -4.95 3.16
C GLU A 93 13.26 -4.38 2.99
N ARG A 94 13.56 -3.18 3.51
CA ARG A 94 14.92 -2.60 3.47
C ARG A 94 15.86 -3.36 4.39
N ALA A 95 17.05 -3.69 3.90
CA ALA A 95 18.01 -4.55 4.61
C ALA A 95 18.52 -3.98 5.94
N ASP A 96 18.56 -2.66 6.07
CA ASP A 96 18.96 -1.91 7.27
C ASP A 96 17.80 -1.61 8.23
N HIS A 97 16.56 -1.96 7.84
CA HIS A 97 15.35 -1.79 8.65
C HIS A 97 14.88 -3.15 9.18
N VAL A 98 15.58 -3.63 10.21
CA VAL A 98 15.33 -4.93 10.84
C VAL A 98 15.08 -4.81 12.34
N ASP A 99 14.41 -5.82 12.92
CA ASP A 99 14.24 -5.98 14.35
C ASP A 99 15.51 -6.54 15.03
N GLU A 100 15.43 -6.78 16.34
CA GLU A 100 16.55 -7.31 17.15
C GLU A 100 17.03 -8.71 16.68
N ASP A 101 16.17 -9.47 15.99
CA ASP A 101 16.47 -10.79 15.42
C ASP A 101 17.03 -10.70 13.98
N GLY A 102 17.15 -9.49 13.42
CA GLY A 102 17.58 -9.28 12.03
C GLY A 102 16.48 -9.58 10.99
N LYS A 103 15.20 -9.60 11.38
CA LYS A 103 14.07 -9.80 10.46
C LYS A 103 13.50 -8.45 10.01
N PRO A 104 12.89 -8.36 8.81
CA PRO A 104 12.21 -7.15 8.35
C PRO A 104 11.25 -6.58 9.39
N LEU A 105 11.26 -5.26 9.60
CA LEU A 105 10.27 -4.63 10.47
C LEU A 105 8.86 -4.94 9.98
N HIS A 106 8.01 -5.40 10.89
CA HIS A 106 6.67 -5.87 10.57
C HIS A 106 5.65 -5.37 11.59
N ALA A 107 4.48 -4.95 11.11
CA ALA A 107 3.34 -4.61 11.94
C ALA A 107 2.04 -5.14 11.32
N GLU A 108 1.17 -5.72 12.14
CA GLU A 108 -0.18 -6.15 11.75
C GLU A 108 -1.21 -5.53 12.69
N TYR A 109 -2.30 -5.00 12.10
CA TYR A 109 -3.40 -4.37 12.81
C TYR A 109 -4.72 -5.01 12.40
N ARG A 110 -5.51 -5.38 13.41
CA ARG A 110 -6.90 -5.80 13.26
C ARG A 110 -7.65 -5.54 14.56
N TYR A 111 -8.74 -4.79 14.48
CA TYR A 111 -9.52 -4.42 15.67
C TYR A 111 -11.00 -4.78 15.48
N GLU A 112 -11.57 -5.44 16.49
CA GLU A 112 -12.96 -5.89 16.48
C GLU A 112 -13.92 -4.83 17.06
N GLY A 113 -13.48 -4.09 18.08
CA GLY A 113 -14.26 -3.03 18.74
C GLY A 113 -14.29 -1.72 17.96
N GLY A 114 -13.43 -1.57 16.95
CA GLY A 114 -13.36 -0.41 16.06
C GLY A 114 -13.01 0.88 16.81
N ILE A 115 -13.81 1.94 16.63
CA ILE A 115 -13.61 3.25 17.30
C ILE A 115 -13.51 3.16 18.83
N VAL A 116 -14.20 2.20 19.47
CA VAL A 116 -14.10 2.02 20.92
C VAL A 116 -12.68 1.65 21.33
N ASP A 117 -12.02 0.81 20.54
CA ASP A 117 -10.62 0.43 20.78
C ASP A 117 -9.66 1.59 20.48
N PHE A 118 -10.01 2.47 19.53
CA PHE A 118 -9.24 3.68 19.25
C PHE A 118 -9.23 4.64 20.44
N VAL A 119 -10.40 4.91 21.04
CA VAL A 119 -10.52 5.80 22.20
C VAL A 119 -9.76 5.22 23.40
N LYS A 120 -9.84 3.90 23.63
CA LYS A 120 -9.05 3.23 24.66
C LYS A 120 -7.55 3.37 24.42
N TYR A 121 -7.11 3.19 23.18
CA TYR A 121 -5.71 3.37 22.79
C TYR A 121 -5.23 4.81 23.04
N LEU A 122 -6.01 5.82 22.66
CA LEU A 122 -5.69 7.24 22.91
C LEU A 122 -5.61 7.57 24.41
N ASN A 123 -6.48 6.98 25.22
CA ASN A 123 -6.52 7.21 26.68
C ASN A 123 -5.49 6.37 27.47
N SER A 124 -4.77 5.47 26.80
CA SER A 124 -3.68 4.69 27.41
C SER A 124 -2.29 5.34 27.30
N ARG A 125 -2.23 6.54 26.71
CA ARG A 125 -1.05 7.39 26.63
C ARG A 125 -1.03 8.46 27.72
#